data_AF-A0A0G1YJS3-F1
#
_entry.id   AF-A0A0G1YJS3-F1
#
_cell.length_a   1.000
_cell.length_b   1.000
_cell.length_c   1.000
_cell.angle_alpha   90.00
_cell.angle_beta   90.00
_cell.angle_gamma   90.00
#
_symmetry.space_group_name_H-M   'P 1'
#
loop_
_entity.id
_entity.type
_entity.pdbx_description
1 polymer ?
#
loop_
_entity_poly.entity_id
_entity_poly.type
_entity_poly.pdbx_seq_one_letter_code
_entity_poly.pdbx_strand_id
1 'polypeptide(L)'
;MKPYVHRRLRVFELMAKGKTNDEISQILDISRNKVAQDVHNILAAFSVRKRFRVVEEATSHGFVIFRGSEVEMHMAELERTLSAICPIQKDQQRDHENSAAKSAPKPFTQTILQGGNMPSLLSSREQDVLRWIAEGKTNAEIGSILQISKETVRNHVGHILGKLSTPNRICAVIEAVRRGFLVLDRSKEQHKETVLIAPEPKPGSRPLLILEGITVYDNFEVEIGVTNPRRDVIRTRSYNLLRFLANPVGRLHVRQAILDAVWGPSVFIEERAVDALVTRLRKFLNGCPYAIKTERGIGYSLVHV
;
A
#
# COMPACT_ATOMS: atom_id res chain seq x y z
N MET A 1 5.27 -29.46 -16.45
CA MET A 1 5.00 -28.12 -15.86
C MET A 1 4.59 -27.15 -16.97
N LYS A 2 3.55 -26.33 -16.75
CA LYS A 2 3.12 -25.33 -17.76
C LYS A 2 4.16 -24.21 -17.90
N PRO A 3 4.48 -23.71 -19.10
CA PRO A 3 5.59 -22.75 -19.31
C PRO A 3 5.49 -21.46 -18.47
N TYR A 4 4.28 -21.00 -18.18
CA TYR A 4 4.06 -19.81 -17.36
C TYR A 4 4.35 -20.03 -15.87
N VAL A 5 4.19 -21.27 -15.36
CA VAL A 5 4.49 -21.61 -13.98
C VAL A 5 6.01 -21.63 -13.77
N HIS A 6 6.75 -22.22 -14.71
CA HIS A 6 8.21 -22.20 -14.70
C HIS A 6 8.77 -20.76 -14.63
N ARG A 7 8.24 -19.87 -15.46
CA ARG A 7 8.66 -18.46 -15.48
C ARG A 7 8.36 -17.75 -14.16
N ARG A 8 7.16 -17.94 -13.59
CA ARG A 8 6.78 -17.33 -12.29
C ARG A 8 7.64 -17.86 -11.15
N LEU A 9 7.96 -19.15 -11.14
CA LEU A 9 8.88 -19.75 -10.17
C LEU A 9 10.26 -19.08 -10.23
N ARG A 10 10.79 -18.88 -11.44
CA ARG A 10 12.07 -18.21 -11.64
C ARG A 10 12.05 -16.73 -11.27
N VAL A 11 10.94 -16.02 -11.56
CA VAL A 11 10.74 -14.64 -11.10
C VAL A 11 10.68 -14.58 -9.57
N PHE A 12 9.97 -15.51 -8.92
CA PHE A 12 9.90 -15.58 -7.46
C PHE A 12 11.27 -15.85 -6.82
N GLU A 13 12.06 -16.77 -7.38
CA GLU A 13 13.44 -17.02 -6.94
C GLU A 13 14.29 -15.75 -6.97
N LEU A 14 14.25 -15.01 -8.07
CA LEU A 14 15.01 -13.77 -8.19
C LEU A 14 14.49 -12.67 -7.25
N MET A 15 13.18 -12.64 -6.98
CA MET A 15 12.60 -11.78 -5.94
C MET A 15 13.13 -12.15 -4.54
N ALA A 16 13.19 -13.44 -4.20
CA ALA A 16 13.72 -13.92 -2.93
C ALA A 16 15.22 -13.59 -2.76
N LYS A 17 15.96 -13.56 -3.87
CA LYS A 17 17.35 -13.07 -3.94
C LYS A 17 17.48 -11.54 -3.90
N GLY A 18 16.36 -10.82 -3.78
CA GLY A 18 16.34 -9.36 -3.65
C GLY A 18 16.56 -8.58 -4.95
N LYS A 19 16.37 -9.21 -6.12
CA LYS A 19 16.51 -8.55 -7.43
C LYS A 19 15.32 -7.62 -7.74
N THR A 20 15.62 -6.52 -8.40
CA THR A 20 14.66 -5.53 -8.92
C THR A 20 14.02 -6.00 -10.23
N ASN A 21 12.95 -5.35 -10.69
CA ASN A 21 12.34 -5.70 -11.98
C ASN A 21 13.30 -5.56 -13.16
N ASP A 22 14.17 -4.56 -13.11
CA ASP A 22 15.11 -4.27 -14.18
C ASP A 22 16.19 -5.36 -14.23
N GLU A 23 16.71 -5.78 -13.07
CA GLU A 23 17.65 -6.92 -12.98
C GLU A 23 16.99 -8.24 -13.40
N ILE A 24 15.74 -8.50 -13.00
CA ILE A 24 15.02 -9.73 -13.40
C ILE A 24 14.77 -9.73 -14.91
N SER A 25 14.39 -8.59 -15.48
CA SER A 25 14.17 -8.41 -16.92
C SER A 25 15.43 -8.76 -17.72
N GLN A 26 16.60 -8.31 -17.25
CA GLN A 26 17.90 -8.62 -17.86
C GLN A 26 18.30 -10.09 -17.68
N ILE A 27 18.14 -10.66 -16.49
CA ILE A 27 18.54 -12.04 -16.19
C ILE A 27 17.70 -13.06 -16.97
N LEU A 28 16.41 -12.78 -17.14
CA LEU A 28 15.47 -13.70 -17.79
C LEU A 28 15.23 -13.38 -19.26
N ASP A 29 15.88 -12.35 -19.80
CA ASP A 29 15.69 -11.85 -21.17
C ASP A 29 14.21 -11.69 -21.55
N ILE A 30 13.45 -11.03 -20.67
CA ILE A 30 12.02 -10.74 -20.87
C ILE A 30 11.73 -9.29 -20.56
N SER A 31 10.66 -8.75 -21.15
CA SER A 31 10.32 -7.33 -20.94
C SER A 31 9.97 -7.02 -19.47
N ARG A 32 10.36 -5.83 -19.02
CA ARG A 32 10.02 -5.30 -17.68
C ARG A 32 8.53 -5.39 -17.37
N ASN A 33 7.67 -5.18 -18.37
CA ASN A 33 6.22 -5.30 -18.24
C ASN A 33 5.78 -6.75 -17.96
N LYS A 34 6.42 -7.73 -18.61
CA LYS A 34 6.15 -9.15 -18.36
C LYS A 34 6.57 -9.56 -16.95
N VAL A 35 7.75 -9.10 -16.52
CA VAL A 35 8.24 -9.28 -15.14
C VAL A 35 7.25 -8.68 -14.14
N ALA A 36 6.80 -7.44 -14.36
CA ALA A 36 5.84 -6.78 -13.48
C ALA A 36 4.51 -7.55 -13.40
N GLN A 37 4.02 -8.09 -14.52
CA GLN A 37 2.82 -8.93 -14.54
C GLN A 37 3.03 -10.23 -13.75
N ASP A 38 4.18 -10.90 -13.89
CA ASP A 38 4.46 -12.11 -13.14
C ASP A 38 4.63 -11.84 -11.64
N VAL A 39 5.31 -10.75 -11.27
CA VAL A 39 5.38 -10.28 -9.87
C VAL A 39 3.98 -10.04 -9.32
N HIS A 40 3.09 -9.38 -10.08
CA HIS A 40 1.71 -9.17 -9.66
C HIS A 40 0.95 -10.48 -9.44
N ASN A 41 1.10 -11.44 -10.35
CA ASN A 41 0.46 -12.76 -10.23
C ASN A 41 0.99 -13.54 -9.00
N ILE A 42 2.30 -13.45 -8.74
CA ILE A 42 2.93 -14.08 -7.57
C ILE A 42 2.42 -13.44 -6.28
N LEU A 43 2.39 -12.10 -6.21
CA LEU A 43 1.82 -11.36 -5.09
C LEU A 43 0.37 -11.79 -4.80
N ALA A 44 -0.44 -11.91 -5.85
CA ALA A 44 -1.83 -12.37 -5.75
C ALA A 44 -1.91 -13.82 -5.22
N ALA A 45 -0.99 -14.71 -5.61
CA ALA A 45 -0.98 -16.12 -5.18
C ALA A 45 -0.80 -16.27 -3.67
N PHE A 46 -0.01 -15.38 -3.08
CA PHE A 46 0.23 -15.34 -1.65
C PHE A 46 -0.73 -14.43 -0.90
N SER A 47 -1.71 -13.80 -1.59
CA SER A 47 -2.62 -12.80 -1.01
C SER A 47 -1.90 -11.62 -0.33
N VAL A 48 -0.73 -11.24 -0.86
CA VAL A 48 0.10 -10.15 -0.30
C VAL A 48 0.34 -9.05 -1.33
N ARG A 49 0.57 -7.82 -0.86
CA ARG A 49 0.74 -6.64 -1.73
C ARG A 49 2.19 -6.16 -1.87
N LYS A 50 3.09 -6.62 -1.00
CA LYS A 50 4.50 -6.20 -0.98
C LYS A 50 5.39 -7.39 -1.27
N ARG A 51 6.49 -7.16 -1.99
CA ARG A 51 7.44 -8.22 -2.37
C ARG A 51 8.04 -8.93 -1.16
N PHE A 52 8.45 -8.17 -0.14
CA PHE A 52 9.05 -8.75 1.05
C PHE A 52 8.06 -9.63 1.83
N ARG A 53 6.75 -9.31 1.81
CA ARG A 53 5.70 -10.12 2.42
C ARG A 53 5.56 -11.48 1.75
N VAL A 54 5.72 -11.58 0.43
CA VAL A 54 5.69 -12.89 -0.25
C VAL A 54 6.80 -13.79 0.28
N VAL A 55 7.99 -13.21 0.45
CA VAL A 55 9.17 -13.94 0.93
C VAL A 55 9.01 -14.31 2.40
N GLU A 56 8.49 -13.41 3.22
CA GLU A 56 8.14 -13.68 4.63
C GLU A 56 7.12 -14.82 4.74
N GLU A 57 6.02 -14.75 3.98
CA GLU A 57 4.96 -15.76 3.96
C GLU A 57 5.47 -17.12 3.45
N ALA A 58 6.28 -17.12 2.39
CA ALA A 58 6.91 -18.32 1.87
C ALA A 58 7.92 -18.92 2.85
N THR A 59 8.59 -18.09 3.65
CA THR A 59 9.49 -18.56 4.72
C THR A 59 8.69 -19.20 5.86
N SER A 60 7.58 -18.57 6.27
CA SER A 60 6.67 -19.11 7.31
C SER A 60 6.10 -20.48 6.94
N HIS A 61 5.83 -20.70 5.64
CA HIS A 61 5.37 -21.99 5.14
C HIS A 61 6.50 -23.00 4.84
N GLY A 62 7.77 -22.63 5.05
CA GLY A 62 8.93 -23.48 4.77
C GLY A 62 9.28 -23.64 3.29
N PHE A 63 8.65 -22.85 2.40
CA PHE A 63 8.93 -22.89 0.96
C PHE A 63 10.28 -22.27 0.62
N VAL A 64 10.75 -21.35 1.45
CA VAL A 64 12.04 -20.67 1.33
C VAL A 64 12.79 -20.80 2.64
N ILE A 65 14.04 -21.24 2.57
CA ILE A 65 14.96 -21.33 3.70
C ILE A 65 16.21 -20.53 3.36
N PHE A 66 16.56 -19.58 4.21
CA PHE A 66 17.79 -18.80 4.08
C PHE A 66 18.90 -19.47 4.90
N ARG A 67 19.97 -19.92 4.25
CA ARG A 67 21.21 -20.41 4.87
C ARG A 67 22.34 -19.41 4.60
N GLY A 68 22.47 -18.42 5.47
CA GLY A 68 23.41 -17.32 5.25
C GLY A 68 23.07 -16.54 3.98
N SER A 69 23.95 -16.59 2.97
CA SER A 69 23.75 -15.95 1.65
C SER A 69 23.00 -16.84 0.66
N GLU A 70 22.85 -18.12 0.96
CA GLU A 70 22.17 -19.09 0.09
C GLU A 70 20.66 -19.12 0.36
N VAL A 71 19.88 -19.26 -0.70
CA VAL A 71 18.43 -19.36 -0.66
C VAL A 71 18.06 -20.76 -1.16
N GLU A 72 17.67 -21.64 -0.25
CA GLU A 72 17.09 -22.94 -0.57
C GLU A 72 15.59 -22.79 -0.76
N MET A 73 15.03 -23.45 -1.78
CA MET A 73 13.62 -23.30 -2.14
C MET A 73 12.97 -24.66 -2.41
N HIS A 74 11.85 -24.93 -1.75
CA HIS A 74 11.04 -26.13 -1.98
C HIS A 74 10.09 -25.91 -3.16
N MET A 75 10.61 -26.14 -4.37
CA MET A 75 9.94 -25.79 -5.63
C MET A 75 8.59 -26.50 -5.85
N ALA A 76 8.41 -27.71 -5.32
CA ALA A 76 7.18 -28.49 -5.51
C ALA A 76 5.95 -27.85 -4.85
N GLU A 77 6.09 -27.31 -3.64
CA GLU A 77 4.99 -26.66 -2.91
C GLU A 77 4.68 -25.26 -3.47
N LEU A 78 5.75 -24.57 -3.89
CA LEU A 78 5.66 -23.30 -4.60
C LEU A 78 4.94 -23.44 -5.95
N GLU A 79 5.20 -24.52 -6.68
CA GLU A 79 4.53 -24.84 -7.94
C GLU A 79 3.02 -25.03 -7.72
N ARG A 80 2.60 -25.75 -6.67
CA ARG A 80 1.17 -25.92 -6.35
C ARG A 80 0.49 -24.59 -6.05
N THR A 81 1.13 -23.74 -5.25
CA THR A 81 0.62 -22.40 -4.89
C THR A 81 0.50 -21.48 -6.11
N LEU A 82 1.53 -21.45 -6.97
CA LEU A 82 1.54 -20.61 -8.18
C LEU A 82 0.68 -21.16 -9.32
N SER A 83 0.43 -22.48 -9.34
CA SER A 83 -0.46 -23.14 -10.30
C SER A 83 -1.93 -22.93 -9.97
N ALA A 84 -2.28 -22.67 -8.71
CA ALA A 84 -3.65 -22.33 -8.30
C ALA A 84 -4.15 -21.02 -8.92
N ILE A 85 -3.25 -20.12 -9.33
CA ILE A 85 -3.58 -18.90 -10.08
C ILE A 85 -3.51 -19.16 -11.59
N CYS A 86 -4.69 -19.38 -12.19
CA CYS A 86 -4.87 -19.44 -13.63
C CYS A 86 -4.44 -18.10 -14.27
N PRO A 87 -3.81 -18.09 -15.46
CA PRO A 87 -3.58 -16.83 -16.16
C PRO A 87 -4.93 -16.17 -16.48
N ILE A 88 -5.09 -14.90 -16.10
CA ILE A 88 -6.10 -14.03 -16.70
C ILE A 88 -5.66 -13.82 -18.16
N GLN A 89 -6.11 -14.70 -19.06
CA GLN A 89 -6.01 -14.48 -20.50
C GLN A 89 -7.17 -13.56 -20.91
N LYS A 90 -6.84 -12.39 -21.46
CA LYS A 90 -7.73 -11.68 -22.37
C LYS A 90 -7.74 -12.48 -23.67
N ASP A 91 -8.78 -13.29 -23.91
CA ASP A 91 -9.38 -13.39 -25.24
C ASP A 91 -10.78 -14.02 -25.18
N GLN A 92 -11.63 -13.61 -26.11
CA GLN A 92 -13.08 -13.79 -26.14
C GLN A 92 -13.51 -15.23 -26.46
N GLN A 93 -14.46 -15.80 -25.69
CA GLN A 93 -15.75 -16.33 -26.16
C GLN A 93 -16.54 -16.91 -24.98
N ARG A 94 -17.85 -16.70 -25.03
CA ARG A 94 -18.83 -17.25 -24.08
C ARG A 94 -18.72 -18.77 -24.09
N ASP A 95 -18.77 -19.39 -22.93
CA ASP A 95 -19.90 -20.24 -22.54
C ASP A 95 -19.78 -20.62 -21.06
N HIS A 96 -20.93 -20.98 -20.51
CA HIS A 96 -21.24 -21.24 -19.12
C HIS A 96 -20.32 -22.27 -18.46
N GLU A 97 -19.99 -22.08 -17.18
CA GLU A 97 -20.45 -22.97 -16.09
C GLU A 97 -19.80 -22.65 -14.73
N ASN A 98 -20.62 -22.83 -13.70
CA ASN A 98 -20.30 -22.75 -12.27
C ASN A 98 -19.17 -23.70 -11.86
N SER A 99 -18.40 -23.33 -10.84
CA SER A 99 -18.52 -23.95 -9.50
C SER A 99 -17.25 -23.82 -8.64
N ALA A 100 -17.52 -23.67 -7.34
CA ALA A 100 -16.72 -24.10 -6.20
C ALA A 100 -15.49 -23.27 -5.77
N ALA A 101 -15.79 -22.36 -4.84
CA ALA A 101 -14.93 -22.06 -3.70
C ALA A 101 -14.44 -23.34 -3.00
N LYS A 102 -13.15 -23.42 -2.67
CA LYS A 102 -12.62 -24.27 -1.58
C LYS A 102 -11.54 -23.55 -0.77
N SER A 103 -11.94 -23.19 0.46
CA SER A 103 -11.20 -22.92 1.70
C SER A 103 -9.77 -22.35 1.64
N ALA A 104 -9.65 -21.06 1.97
CA ALA A 104 -8.40 -20.49 2.48
C ALA A 104 -8.24 -20.81 3.99
N PRO A 105 -7.05 -21.19 4.47
CA PRO A 105 -6.79 -21.36 5.90
C PRO A 105 -6.73 -19.98 6.59
N LYS A 106 -7.26 -19.91 7.82
CA LYS A 106 -7.38 -18.69 8.63
C LYS A 106 -6.00 -18.19 9.10
N PRO A 107 -5.70 -16.88 9.04
CA PRO A 107 -4.48 -16.36 9.65
C PRO A 107 -4.63 -16.29 11.18
N PHE A 108 -3.59 -16.79 11.87
CA PHE A 108 -3.45 -16.79 13.32
C PHE A 108 -3.30 -15.35 13.86
N THR A 109 -4.12 -15.00 14.85
CA THR A 109 -3.94 -13.88 15.80
C THR A 109 -2.72 -14.22 16.68
N GLN A 110 -1.77 -13.36 17.09
CA GLN A 110 -1.82 -12.06 17.75
C GLN A 110 -0.36 -11.71 18.11
N THR A 111 0.02 -10.42 18.22
CA THR A 111 0.78 -9.86 19.37
C THR A 111 0.85 -8.33 19.20
N ILE A 112 0.37 -7.62 20.22
CA ILE A 112 0.38 -6.17 20.40
C ILE A 112 1.58 -5.78 21.30
N LEU A 113 2.05 -4.54 21.15
CA LEU A 113 2.82 -3.68 22.08
C LEU A 113 4.34 -3.93 22.17
N GLN A 114 5.14 -2.93 21.78
CA GLN A 114 5.63 -1.89 22.71
C GLN A 114 6.46 -0.86 21.93
N GLY A 115 6.17 0.42 22.17
CA GLY A 115 7.10 1.51 21.90
C GLY A 115 8.27 1.39 22.86
N GLY A 116 9.42 0.96 22.34
CA GLY A 116 10.68 0.90 23.06
C GLY A 116 11.70 1.69 22.26
N ASN A 117 12.21 2.76 22.86
CA ASN A 117 13.32 3.57 22.38
C ASN A 117 14.59 2.68 22.32
N MET A 118 14.75 1.89 21.26
CA MET A 118 15.96 1.11 21.03
C MET A 118 16.95 1.99 20.27
N PRO A 119 18.21 2.15 20.73
CA PRO A 119 19.22 2.91 20.01
C PRO A 119 19.27 2.40 18.57
N SER A 120 18.96 3.28 17.64
CA SER A 120 18.74 2.91 16.25
C SER A 120 20.05 2.44 15.64
N LEU A 121 20.23 1.12 15.51
CA LEU A 121 21.37 0.49 14.81
C LEU A 121 21.55 1.09 13.40
N LEU A 122 20.44 1.52 12.81
CA LEU A 122 20.37 2.27 11.56
C LEU A 122 20.18 3.77 11.84
N SER A 123 20.91 4.61 11.13
CA SER A 123 20.68 6.05 11.08
C SER A 123 19.31 6.39 10.50
N SER A 124 18.79 7.59 10.75
CA SER A 124 17.51 8.06 10.20
C SER A 124 17.46 7.97 8.67
N ARG A 125 18.58 8.26 7.99
CA ARG A 125 18.69 8.13 6.52
C ARG A 125 18.63 6.67 6.06
N GLU A 126 19.28 5.76 6.77
CA GLU A 126 19.21 4.33 6.46
C GLU A 126 17.80 3.78 6.71
N GLN A 127 17.09 4.26 7.73
CA GLN A 127 15.69 3.91 7.96
C GLN A 127 14.77 4.41 6.84
N ASP A 128 14.96 5.64 6.36
CA ASP A 128 14.20 6.19 5.24
C ASP A 128 14.43 5.41 3.95
N VAL A 129 15.70 5.10 3.64
CA VAL A 129 16.06 4.22 2.52
C VAL A 129 15.38 2.87 2.67
N LEU A 130 15.45 2.25 3.85
CA LEU A 130 14.86 0.93 4.12
C LEU A 130 13.32 0.94 4.00
N ARG A 131 12.67 2.04 4.39
CA ARG A 131 11.22 2.23 4.20
C ARG A 131 10.85 2.23 2.72
N TRP A 132 11.60 2.94 1.88
CA TRP A 132 11.34 2.94 0.43
C TRP A 132 11.70 1.61 -0.24
N ILE A 133 12.68 0.87 0.30
CA ILE A 133 12.95 -0.51 -0.12
C ILE A 133 11.75 -1.42 0.16
N ALA A 134 11.13 -1.30 1.34
CA ALA A 134 9.92 -2.05 1.70
C ALA A 134 8.74 -1.70 0.77
N GLU A 135 8.68 -0.45 0.30
CA GLU A 135 7.73 0.01 -0.72
C GLU A 135 8.02 -0.52 -2.13
N GLY A 136 9.17 -1.19 -2.34
CA GLY A 136 9.57 -1.78 -3.62
C GLY A 136 10.21 -0.79 -4.59
N LYS A 137 10.71 0.35 -4.10
CA LYS A 137 11.35 1.38 -4.93
C LYS A 137 12.76 0.97 -5.39
N THR A 138 13.13 1.36 -6.61
CA THR A 138 14.49 1.17 -7.14
C THR A 138 15.46 2.18 -6.54
N ASN A 139 16.78 1.94 -6.62
CA ASN A 139 17.77 2.88 -6.08
C ASN A 139 17.70 4.25 -6.76
N ALA A 140 17.34 4.30 -8.04
CA ALA A 140 17.11 5.54 -8.76
C ALA A 140 15.88 6.29 -8.24
N GLU A 141 14.76 5.61 -8.05
CA GLU A 141 13.53 6.20 -7.52
C GLU A 141 13.73 6.70 -6.08
N ILE A 142 14.41 5.92 -5.23
CA ILE A 142 14.76 6.32 -3.86
C ILE A 142 15.63 7.56 -3.89
N GLY A 143 16.61 7.62 -4.80
CA GLY A 143 17.48 8.77 -4.98
C GLY A 143 16.67 10.03 -5.32
N SER A 144 15.74 9.91 -6.27
CA SER A 144 14.82 11.01 -6.61
C SER A 144 13.93 11.44 -5.44
N ILE A 145 13.41 10.50 -4.65
CA ILE A 145 12.52 10.79 -3.52
C ILE A 145 13.28 11.46 -2.36
N LEU A 146 14.49 11.00 -2.07
CA LEU A 146 15.31 11.50 -0.96
C LEU A 146 16.26 12.63 -1.37
N GLN A 147 16.21 13.06 -2.64
CA GLN A 147 17.10 14.07 -3.24
C GLN A 147 18.59 13.74 -3.07
N ILE A 148 18.96 12.49 -3.31
CA ILE A 148 20.34 11.98 -3.28
C ILE A 148 20.65 11.16 -4.53
N SER A 149 21.93 10.93 -4.82
CA SER A 149 22.31 10.15 -6.00
C SER A 149 21.93 8.66 -5.85
N LYS A 150 21.65 7.98 -6.97
CA LYS A 150 21.43 6.51 -7.00
C LYS A 150 22.59 5.73 -6.35
N GLU A 151 23.78 6.29 -6.44
CA GLU A 151 25.02 5.71 -5.90
C GLU A 151 25.09 5.87 -4.38
N THR A 152 24.65 7.01 -3.86
CA THR A 152 24.49 7.25 -2.43
C THR A 152 23.46 6.28 -1.84
N VAL A 153 22.35 6.04 -2.53
CA VAL A 153 21.38 5.01 -2.12
C VAL A 153 22.01 3.62 -2.09
N ARG A 154 22.79 3.25 -3.12
CA ARG A 154 23.49 1.97 -3.18
C ARG A 154 24.45 1.80 -1.98
N ASN A 155 25.16 2.86 -1.59
CA ASN A 155 26.01 2.85 -0.40
C ASN A 155 25.19 2.69 0.89
N HIS A 156 24.09 3.43 1.06
CA HIS A 156 23.18 3.24 2.20
C HIS A 156 22.63 1.81 2.27
N VAL A 157 22.26 1.21 1.15
CA VAL A 157 21.84 -0.21 1.09
C VAL A 157 22.97 -1.11 1.60
N GLY A 158 24.21 -0.92 1.13
CA GLY A 158 25.35 -1.70 1.59
C GLY A 158 25.57 -1.60 3.10
N HIS A 159 25.47 -0.39 3.66
CA HIS A 159 25.60 -0.18 5.11
C HIS A 159 24.47 -0.84 5.88
N ILE A 160 23.22 -0.77 5.39
CA ILE A 160 22.06 -1.45 6.00
C ILE A 160 22.30 -2.97 6.03
N LEU A 161 22.75 -3.56 4.91
CA LEU A 161 23.01 -5.00 4.83
C LEU A 161 24.09 -5.43 5.82
N GLY A 162 25.18 -4.67 5.94
CA GLY A 162 26.24 -4.93 6.90
C GLY A 162 25.75 -4.84 8.36
N LYS A 163 25.03 -3.75 8.68
CA LYS A 163 24.50 -3.50 10.03
C LYS A 163 23.46 -4.52 10.47
N LEU A 164 22.58 -4.95 9.56
CA LEU A 164 21.56 -5.97 9.86
C LEU A 164 22.10 -7.40 9.69
N SER A 165 23.32 -7.57 9.18
CA SER A 165 23.94 -8.86 8.85
C SER A 165 23.04 -9.71 7.95
N THR A 166 22.40 -9.08 6.96
CA THR A 166 21.47 -9.73 6.05
C THR A 166 22.06 -9.86 4.65
N PRO A 167 21.80 -10.98 3.95
CA PRO A 167 22.41 -11.25 2.65
C PRO A 167 21.85 -10.40 1.51
N ASN A 168 20.60 -9.94 1.63
CA ASN A 168 19.94 -9.18 0.59
C ASN A 168 18.94 -8.16 1.16
N ARG A 169 18.55 -7.20 0.31
CA ARG A 169 17.67 -6.08 0.68
C ARG A 169 16.27 -6.48 1.11
N ILE A 170 15.79 -7.67 0.73
CA ILE A 170 14.48 -8.18 1.16
C ILE A 170 14.58 -8.75 2.58
N CYS A 171 15.61 -9.56 2.86
CA CYS A 171 15.92 -10.03 4.22
C CYS A 171 16.17 -8.85 5.17
N ALA A 172 16.83 -7.79 4.70
CA ALA A 172 17.01 -6.55 5.48
C ALA A 172 15.68 -5.93 5.92
N VAL A 173 14.67 -5.88 5.03
CA VAL A 173 13.34 -5.38 5.38
C VAL A 173 12.64 -6.30 6.37
N ILE A 174 12.66 -7.62 6.13
CA ILE A 174 12.04 -8.60 7.02
C ILE A 174 12.65 -8.50 8.41
N GLU A 175 13.98 -8.44 8.50
CA GLU A 175 14.70 -8.36 9.78
C GLU A 175 14.47 -7.02 10.49
N ALA A 176 14.40 -5.91 9.76
CA ALA A 176 14.08 -4.62 10.35
C ALA A 176 12.64 -4.53 10.87
N VAL A 177 11.68 -5.18 10.20
CA VAL A 177 10.31 -5.32 10.71
C VAL A 177 10.29 -6.21 11.95
N ARG A 178 10.99 -7.36 11.91
CA ARG A 178 11.06 -8.32 13.03
C ARG A 178 11.70 -7.72 14.28
N ARG A 179 12.75 -6.90 14.13
CA ARG A 179 13.44 -6.20 15.22
C ARG A 179 12.77 -4.88 15.62
N GLY A 180 11.71 -4.46 14.94
CA GLY A 180 10.99 -3.21 15.24
C GLY A 180 11.68 -1.92 14.76
N PHE A 181 12.75 -2.02 13.96
CA PHE A 181 13.43 -0.85 13.36
C PHE A 181 12.64 -0.21 12.22
N LEU A 182 11.67 -0.95 11.66
CA LEU A 182 10.78 -0.46 10.61
C LEU A 182 9.32 -0.73 10.99
N VAL A 183 8.59 0.33 11.34
CA VAL A 183 7.14 0.28 11.50
C VAL A 183 6.49 0.49 10.14
N LEU A 184 5.91 -0.58 9.59
CA LEU A 184 5.09 -0.51 8.40
C LEU A 184 3.63 -0.30 8.81
N ASP A 185 3.06 0.81 8.38
CA ASP A 185 1.66 1.15 8.62
C ASP A 185 0.76 0.17 7.86
N ARG A 186 0.34 -0.91 8.54
CA ARG A 186 -0.58 -1.93 7.98
C ARG A 186 -1.90 -1.32 7.52
N SER A 187 -2.27 -0.16 8.06
CA SER A 187 -3.45 0.61 7.64
C SER A 187 -3.38 1.03 6.17
N LYS A 188 -2.17 1.22 5.59
CA LYS A 188 -2.02 1.51 4.15
C LYS A 188 -2.06 0.26 3.27
N GLU A 189 -1.89 -0.93 3.83
CA GLU A 189 -1.92 -2.20 3.10
C GLU A 189 -3.34 -2.67 2.79
N GLN A 190 -4.35 -2.30 3.60
CA GLN A 190 -5.76 -2.62 3.33
C GLN A 190 -6.40 -1.69 2.26
N HIS A 191 -6.00 -0.42 2.16
CA HIS A 191 -6.67 0.61 1.36
C HIS A 191 -6.28 0.73 -0.14
N LYS A 192 -5.77 -0.33 -0.78
CA LYS A 192 -5.37 -0.34 -2.20
C LYS A 192 -6.01 -1.47 -3.01
N GLU A 193 -7.29 -1.72 -2.77
CA GLU A 193 -8.13 -2.55 -3.63
C GLU A 193 -8.60 -1.70 -4.82
N THR A 194 -7.85 -1.83 -5.91
CA THR A 194 -8.18 -1.66 -7.34
C THR A 194 -9.41 -0.81 -7.73
N VAL A 195 -9.14 0.34 -8.34
CA VAL A 195 -9.93 0.87 -9.47
C VAL A 195 -9.51 0.10 -10.73
N LEU A 196 -10.45 -0.52 -11.44
CA LEU A 196 -10.69 -0.38 -12.89
C LEU A 196 -11.66 -1.47 -13.41
N ILE A 197 -12.60 -1.01 -14.25
CA ILE A 197 -13.70 -1.69 -14.95
C ILE A 197 -15.05 -1.69 -14.19
N ALA A 198 -15.92 -0.74 -14.57
CA ALA A 198 -17.32 -0.71 -14.17
C ALA A 198 -18.14 -1.73 -14.97
N PRO A 199 -18.89 -2.60 -14.26
CA PRO A 199 -20.29 -2.81 -14.59
C PRO A 199 -21.14 -2.79 -13.29
N GLU A 200 -22.04 -1.81 -13.19
CA GLU A 200 -23.19 -1.71 -12.25
C GLU A 200 -22.91 -1.86 -10.71
N PRO A 201 -23.65 -1.16 -9.84
CA PRO A 201 -23.29 -1.00 -8.43
C PRO A 201 -23.47 -2.30 -7.64
N LYS A 202 -22.44 -2.74 -6.92
CA LYS A 202 -22.56 -3.83 -5.92
C LYS A 202 -23.12 -3.26 -4.61
N PRO A 203 -24.21 -3.81 -4.04
CA PRO A 203 -24.74 -3.38 -2.75
C PRO A 203 -23.79 -3.83 -1.64
N GLY A 204 -23.20 -2.90 -0.88
CA GLY A 204 -22.31 -3.27 0.23
C GLY A 204 -21.46 -2.19 0.89
N SER A 205 -21.36 -0.97 0.35
CA SER A 205 -20.61 0.10 1.04
C SER A 205 -21.36 0.58 2.28
N ARG A 206 -20.72 0.53 3.45
CA ARG A 206 -21.35 0.97 4.70
C ARG A 206 -21.24 2.50 4.82
N PRO A 207 -22.35 3.23 5.02
CA PRO A 207 -22.28 4.66 5.28
C PRO A 207 -21.62 4.89 6.64
N LEU A 208 -20.53 5.65 6.66
CA LEU A 208 -19.81 6.06 7.86
C LEU A 208 -20.33 7.37 8.44
N LEU A 209 -20.90 8.21 7.58
CA LEU A 209 -21.47 9.49 7.96
C LEU A 209 -22.58 9.84 6.97
N ILE A 210 -23.73 10.21 7.49
CA ILE A 210 -24.91 10.59 6.72
C ILE A 210 -25.32 11.98 7.21
N LEU A 211 -25.26 12.94 6.29
CA LEU A 211 -25.75 14.30 6.44
C LEU A 211 -26.71 14.59 5.29
N GLU A 212 -27.50 15.64 5.42
CA GLU A 212 -28.48 16.01 4.39
C GLU A 212 -27.79 16.32 3.05
N GLY A 213 -27.91 15.42 2.07
CA GLY A 213 -27.23 15.55 0.79
C GLY A 213 -25.71 15.33 0.81
N ILE A 214 -25.15 14.76 1.89
CA ILE A 214 -23.77 14.23 1.92
C ILE A 214 -23.75 12.86 2.62
N THR A 215 -23.40 11.81 1.90
CA THR A 215 -23.16 10.48 2.47
C THR A 215 -21.71 10.07 2.22
N VAL A 216 -20.97 9.78 3.29
CA VAL A 216 -19.57 9.33 3.21
C VAL A 216 -19.51 7.83 3.50
N TYR A 217 -18.92 7.08 2.59
CA TYR A 217 -18.76 5.63 2.69
C TYR A 217 -17.35 5.24 3.17
N ASP A 218 -17.18 3.98 3.58
CA ASP A 218 -15.91 3.40 4.07
C ASP A 218 -14.87 3.15 2.97
N ASN A 219 -15.27 3.21 1.71
CA ASN A 219 -14.45 2.98 0.52
C ASN A 219 -13.96 4.27 -0.17
N PHE A 220 -13.86 5.38 0.55
CA PHE A 220 -13.51 6.72 0.02
C PHE A 220 -14.52 7.34 -0.95
N GLU A 221 -15.67 6.72 -1.14
CA GLU A 221 -16.77 7.31 -1.90
C GLU A 221 -17.54 8.30 -1.06
N VAL A 222 -17.95 9.38 -1.71
CA VAL A 222 -18.85 10.36 -1.14
C VAL A 222 -19.93 10.64 -2.15
N GLU A 223 -21.16 10.55 -1.67
CA GLU A 223 -22.36 10.88 -2.40
C GLU A 223 -22.81 12.28 -1.98
N ILE A 224 -23.09 13.12 -2.98
CA ILE A 224 -23.38 14.54 -2.84
C ILE A 224 -24.64 14.87 -3.62
N GLY A 225 -25.62 15.48 -2.96
CA GLY A 225 -26.83 16.01 -3.58
C GLY A 225 -28.08 15.52 -2.87
N VAL A 226 -29.12 16.35 -2.90
CA VAL A 226 -30.41 16.06 -2.24
C VAL A 226 -31.42 15.49 -3.24
N THR A 227 -31.51 16.07 -4.44
CA THR A 227 -32.49 15.71 -5.48
C THR A 227 -31.91 14.82 -6.58
N ASN A 228 -30.62 14.95 -6.89
CA ASN A 228 -29.90 14.08 -7.82
C ASN A 228 -28.49 13.81 -7.27
N PRO A 229 -28.35 12.82 -6.38
CA PRO A 229 -27.07 12.56 -5.73
C PRO A 229 -26.04 12.03 -6.72
N ARG A 230 -24.90 12.70 -6.81
CA ARG A 230 -23.73 12.20 -7.53
C ARG A 230 -22.79 11.50 -6.58
N ARG A 231 -22.26 10.34 -6.98
CA ARG A 231 -21.33 9.54 -6.17
C ARG A 231 -19.95 9.59 -6.79
N ASP A 232 -18.98 10.09 -6.03
CA ASP A 232 -17.62 10.32 -6.49
C ASP A 232 -16.61 9.74 -5.48
N VAL A 233 -15.53 9.13 -5.98
CA VAL A 233 -14.37 8.74 -5.16
C VAL A 233 -13.47 9.96 -4.96
N ILE A 234 -13.29 10.40 -3.71
CA ILE A 234 -12.40 11.53 -3.40
C ILE A 234 -11.01 11.02 -3.00
N ARG A 235 -9.97 11.81 -3.31
CA ARG A 235 -8.61 11.54 -2.82
C ARG A 235 -8.56 11.45 -1.30
N THR A 236 -7.78 10.51 -0.78
CA THR A 236 -7.65 10.15 0.64
C THR A 236 -7.56 11.35 1.61
N ARG A 237 -6.73 12.36 1.30
CA ARG A 237 -6.56 13.52 2.19
C ARG A 237 -7.77 14.45 2.20
N SER A 238 -8.40 14.67 1.04
CA SER A 238 -9.65 15.45 0.95
C SER A 238 -10.82 14.71 1.59
N TYR A 239 -10.85 13.39 1.47
CA TYR A 239 -11.80 12.52 2.18
C TYR A 239 -11.63 12.61 3.70
N ASN A 240 -10.40 12.47 4.21
CA ASN A 240 -10.12 12.57 5.65
C ASN A 240 -10.49 13.95 6.19
N LEU A 241 -10.20 15.02 5.44
CA LEU A 241 -10.59 16.38 5.81
C LEU A 241 -12.11 16.53 5.92
N LEU A 242 -12.87 16.05 4.92
CA LEU A 242 -14.33 16.10 4.94
C LEU A 242 -14.89 15.32 6.12
N ARG A 243 -14.43 14.09 6.33
CA ARG A 243 -14.86 13.24 7.45
C ARG A 243 -14.58 13.88 8.81
N PHE A 244 -13.44 14.56 8.95
CA PHE A 244 -13.06 15.24 10.18
C PHE A 244 -13.93 16.47 10.45
N LEU A 245 -14.13 17.34 9.44
CA LEU A 245 -14.95 18.55 9.58
C LEU A 245 -16.45 18.24 9.74
N ALA A 246 -16.90 17.09 9.25
CA ALA A 246 -18.29 16.67 9.33
C ALA A 246 -18.64 15.99 10.67
N ASN A 247 -17.66 15.72 11.54
CA ASN A 247 -17.87 15.04 12.83
C ASN A 247 -17.25 15.81 14.01
N PRO A 248 -18.00 16.71 14.69
CA PRO A 248 -19.36 17.14 14.38
C PRO A 248 -19.43 18.36 13.46
N VAL A 249 -20.46 18.42 12.62
CA VAL A 249 -20.79 19.61 11.81
C VAL A 249 -20.96 20.84 12.70
N GLY A 250 -20.49 21.99 12.23
CA GLY A 250 -20.57 23.28 12.92
C GLY A 250 -19.40 23.56 13.87
N ARG A 251 -18.59 22.55 14.22
CA ARG A 251 -17.43 22.73 15.09
C ARG A 251 -16.29 23.44 14.35
N LEU A 252 -15.69 24.42 15.01
CA LEU A 252 -14.45 25.04 14.55
C LEU A 252 -13.26 24.13 14.83
N HIS A 253 -12.58 23.69 13.78
CA HIS A 253 -11.36 22.91 13.88
C HIS A 253 -10.15 23.79 13.57
N VAL A 254 -9.22 23.88 14.52
CA VAL A 254 -7.95 24.60 14.35
C VAL A 254 -7.05 23.90 13.33
N ARG A 255 -6.22 24.66 12.60
CA ARG A 255 -5.37 24.12 11.52
C ARG A 255 -4.49 22.95 11.97
N GLN A 256 -3.89 23.04 13.16
CA GLN A 256 -3.05 21.97 13.69
C GLN A 256 -3.84 20.67 13.91
N ALA A 257 -5.05 20.74 14.47
CA ALA A 257 -5.89 19.56 14.65
C ALA A 257 -6.31 18.94 13.31
N ILE A 258 -6.52 19.77 12.29
CA ILE A 258 -6.78 19.29 10.92
C ILE A 258 -5.53 18.63 10.34
N LEU A 259 -4.34 19.22 10.53
CA LEU A 259 -3.08 18.62 10.11
C LEU A 259 -2.87 17.24 10.74
N ASP A 260 -3.05 17.14 12.05
CA ASP A 260 -2.85 15.90 12.80
C ASP A 260 -3.86 14.83 12.37
N ALA A 261 -5.13 15.20 12.16
CA ALA A 261 -6.17 14.28 11.71
C ALA A 261 -5.98 13.81 10.25
N VAL A 262 -5.51 14.71 9.37
CA VAL A 262 -5.40 14.42 7.94
C VAL A 262 -4.06 13.77 7.60
N TRP A 263 -2.96 14.14 8.24
CA TRP A 263 -1.58 13.68 7.96
C TRP A 263 -0.97 12.78 9.04
N GLY A 264 -1.43 12.86 10.29
CA GLY A 264 -0.88 12.17 11.46
C GLY A 264 0.04 13.08 12.30
N PRO A 265 0.16 12.84 13.61
CA PRO A 265 0.85 13.74 14.56
C PRO A 265 2.37 13.83 14.38
N SER A 266 2.97 12.99 13.52
CA SER A 266 4.42 12.92 13.31
C SER A 266 4.90 13.61 12.04
N VAL A 267 4.04 14.37 11.36
CA VAL A 267 4.31 14.95 10.04
C VAL A 267 4.43 16.47 10.13
N PHE A 268 5.66 17.00 10.03
CA PHE A 268 5.92 18.43 9.93
C PHE A 268 5.57 18.92 8.52
N ILE A 269 4.34 19.39 8.33
CA ILE A 269 3.85 20.05 7.12
C ILE A 269 3.39 21.46 7.48
N GLU A 270 3.69 22.42 6.61
CA GLU A 270 3.23 23.79 6.77
C GLU A 270 1.69 23.88 6.74
N GLU A 271 1.12 24.70 7.63
CA GLU A 271 -0.32 24.92 7.76
C GLU A 271 -1.04 25.27 6.44
N ARG A 272 -0.31 25.89 5.49
CA ARG A 272 -0.82 26.25 4.16
C ARG A 272 -1.25 25.04 3.32
N ALA A 273 -0.77 23.83 3.63
CA ALA A 273 -1.22 22.61 2.96
C ALA A 273 -2.70 22.30 3.21
N VAL A 274 -3.23 22.72 4.38
CA VAL A 274 -4.66 22.61 4.70
C VAL A 274 -5.49 23.46 3.74
N ASP A 275 -5.02 24.66 3.42
CA ASP A 275 -5.75 25.63 2.58
C ASP A 275 -5.95 25.09 1.14
N ALA A 276 -4.96 24.37 0.61
CA ALA A 276 -5.06 23.71 -0.69
C ALA A 276 -6.11 22.58 -0.69
N LEU A 277 -6.22 21.82 0.41
CA LEU A 277 -7.26 20.80 0.55
C LEU A 277 -8.65 21.42 0.70
N VAL A 278 -8.79 22.49 1.50
CA VAL A 278 -10.04 23.23 1.67
C VAL A 278 -10.51 23.80 0.34
N THR A 279 -9.61 24.37 -0.45
CA THR A 279 -9.93 24.90 -1.79
C THR A 279 -10.49 23.82 -2.70
N ARG A 280 -9.88 22.62 -2.70
CA ARG A 280 -10.37 21.48 -3.48
C ARG A 280 -11.70 20.97 -2.96
N LEU A 281 -11.87 20.88 -1.64
CA LEU A 281 -13.08 20.36 -1.04
C LEU A 281 -14.28 21.31 -1.24
N ARG A 282 -14.07 22.62 -1.25
CA ARG A 282 -15.10 23.61 -1.64
C ARG A 282 -15.64 23.38 -3.04
N LYS A 283 -14.74 23.20 -4.03
CA LYS A 283 -15.15 22.88 -5.41
C LYS A 283 -15.92 21.57 -5.48
N PHE A 284 -15.55 20.60 -4.64
CA PHE A 284 -16.22 19.30 -4.58
C PHE A 284 -17.61 19.40 -3.95
N LEU A 285 -17.80 20.21 -2.90
CA LEU A 285 -19.07 20.43 -2.20
C LEU A 285 -20.02 21.39 -2.92
N ASN A 286 -19.64 21.95 -4.09
CA ASN A 286 -20.55 22.78 -4.87
C ASN A 286 -21.84 22.00 -5.19
N GLY A 287 -22.98 22.58 -4.83
CA GLY A 287 -24.31 21.98 -4.97
C GLY A 287 -24.83 21.22 -3.74
N CYS A 288 -24.05 21.13 -2.64
CA CYS A 288 -24.52 20.64 -1.34
C CYS A 288 -25.16 21.76 -0.50
N PRO A 289 -26.03 21.41 0.47
CA PRO A 289 -26.49 22.34 1.50
C PRO A 289 -25.42 22.62 2.59
N TYR A 290 -24.16 22.21 2.38
CA TYR A 290 -23.06 22.44 3.32
C TYR A 290 -21.91 23.17 2.65
N ALA A 291 -21.30 24.12 3.37
CA ALA A 291 -20.11 24.84 2.95
C ALA A 291 -19.03 24.87 4.04
N ILE A 292 -17.77 24.99 3.61
CA ILE A 292 -16.64 25.14 4.53
C ILE A 292 -16.44 26.63 4.83
N LYS A 293 -16.75 27.04 6.06
CA LYS A 293 -16.50 28.38 6.57
C LYS A 293 -15.03 28.50 7.00
N THR A 294 -14.41 29.63 6.67
CA THR A 294 -13.06 29.97 7.15
C THR A 294 -13.17 30.96 8.29
N GLU A 295 -12.61 30.59 9.44
CA GLU A 295 -12.35 31.53 10.53
C GLU A 295 -10.88 31.98 10.40
N ARG A 296 -10.69 33.23 9.96
CA ARG A 296 -9.35 33.77 9.64
C ARG A 296 -8.43 33.66 10.84
N GLY A 297 -7.20 33.17 10.62
CA GLY A 297 -6.21 32.98 11.67
C GLY A 297 -6.44 31.78 12.59
N ILE A 298 -7.61 31.12 12.55
CA ILE A 298 -7.95 30.04 13.50
C ILE A 298 -8.08 28.68 12.80
N GLY A 299 -8.96 28.57 11.80
CA GLY A 299 -9.22 27.29 11.17
C GLY A 299 -10.47 27.23 10.30
N TYR A 300 -11.11 26.06 10.29
CA TYR A 300 -12.20 25.74 9.38
C TYR A 300 -13.34 25.00 10.09
N SER A 301 -14.57 25.22 9.63
CA SER A 301 -15.75 24.47 10.06
C SER A 301 -16.61 24.11 8.85
N LEU A 302 -17.29 22.96 8.90
CA LEU A 302 -18.35 22.63 7.96
C LEU A 302 -19.66 23.14 8.53
N VAL A 303 -20.40 23.96 7.79
CA VAL A 303 -21.68 24.53 8.24
C VAL A 303 -22.76 24.24 7.22
N HIS A 304 -23.99 24.06 7.69
CA HIS A 304 -25.17 24.04 6.82
C HIS A 304 -25.44 25.47 6.33
N VAL A 305 -25.75 25.62 5.05
CA VAL A 305 -26.05 26.89 4.37
C VAL A 305 -27.50 26.94 3.96
#